data_AF-A0A0R2ZB20-F1
#
_entry.id   AF-A0A0R2ZB20-F1
#
_cell.length_a   1.000
_cell.length_b   1.000
_cell.length_c   1.000
_cell.angle_alpha   90.00
_cell.angle_beta   90.00
_cell.angle_gamma   90.00
#
_symmetry.space_group_name_H-M   'P 1'
#
loop_
_entity.id
_entity.type
_entity.pdbx_description
1 polymer ?
#
loop_
_entity_poly.entity_id
_entity_poly.type
_entity_poly.pdbx_seq_one_letter_code
_entity_poly.pdbx_strand_id
1 'polypeptide(L)'
;MRNLYPFMLLVLTLNVQAAQTGVDLPSCDLTKQRALVVQIEGQVKDVKQAHISMRTNVLNADISTARKSRKITKNEASGMIERVSRVRKQTENLVAKQGVLSAADKADLDRELDSVANQLCR
;
A
#
# COMPACT_ATOMS: atom_id res chain seq x y z
N MET A 1 -38.97 -13.05 -54.93
CA MET A 1 -38.91 -12.56 -53.53
C MET A 1 -37.45 -12.30 -53.21
N ARG A 2 -37.06 -11.05 -52.89
CA ARG A 2 -35.68 -10.58 -52.80
C ARG A 2 -35.36 -10.29 -51.33
N ASN A 3 -34.62 -11.18 -50.66
CA ASN A 3 -34.20 -10.97 -49.27
C ASN A 3 -32.88 -10.19 -49.23
N LEU A 4 -32.94 -8.98 -48.68
CA LEU A 4 -31.77 -8.22 -48.25
C LEU A 4 -31.24 -8.79 -46.92
N TYR A 5 -29.95 -9.11 -46.86
CA TYR A 5 -29.24 -9.34 -45.60
C TYR A 5 -28.57 -8.04 -45.14
N PRO A 6 -28.81 -7.54 -43.91
CA PRO A 6 -28.04 -6.43 -43.38
C PRO A 6 -26.71 -6.97 -42.84
N PHE A 7 -25.62 -6.45 -43.41
CA PHE A 7 -24.25 -6.71 -42.98
C PHE A 7 -23.99 -5.93 -41.68
N MET A 8 -24.04 -6.62 -40.54
CA MET A 8 -23.80 -6.01 -39.21
C MET A 8 -22.29 -5.89 -38.97
N LEU A 9 -21.74 -4.69 -39.12
CA LEU A 9 -20.34 -4.37 -38.82
C LEU A 9 -20.17 -4.17 -37.31
N LEU A 10 -19.53 -5.14 -36.65
CA LEU A 10 -19.14 -5.08 -35.25
C LEU A 10 -17.89 -4.19 -35.11
N VAL A 11 -18.06 -2.97 -34.59
CA VAL A 11 -16.93 -2.08 -34.30
C VAL A 11 -16.33 -2.47 -32.95
N LEU A 12 -15.17 -3.12 -32.97
CA LEU A 12 -14.38 -3.42 -31.78
C LEU A 12 -13.70 -2.13 -31.31
N THR A 13 -14.27 -1.47 -30.29
CA THR A 13 -13.61 -0.38 -29.58
C THR A 13 -12.52 -0.95 -28.69
N LEU A 14 -11.26 -0.89 -29.13
CA LEU A 14 -10.09 -1.13 -28.29
C LEU A 14 -9.99 -0.01 -27.25
N ASN A 15 -10.36 -0.30 -26.01
CA ASN A 15 -10.03 0.56 -24.89
C ASN A 15 -8.52 0.48 -24.67
N VAL A 16 -7.80 1.50 -25.13
CA VAL A 16 -6.39 1.68 -24.79
C VAL A 16 -6.36 2.16 -23.33
N GLN A 17 -6.19 1.25 -22.37
CA GLN A 17 -5.73 1.65 -21.04
C GLN A 17 -4.31 2.22 -21.21
N ALA A 18 -4.17 3.53 -21.07
CA ALA A 18 -2.87 4.16 -20.97
C ALA A 18 -2.12 3.56 -19.76
N ALA A 19 -1.11 2.74 -20.03
CA ALA A 19 -0.20 2.25 -19.00
C ALA A 19 0.49 3.45 -18.37
N GLN A 20 0.25 3.68 -17.07
CA GLN A 20 0.99 4.68 -16.32
C GLN A 20 2.47 4.29 -16.37
N THR A 21 3.31 5.15 -16.96
CA THR A 21 4.76 4.93 -17.11
C THR A 21 5.54 5.09 -15.80
N GLY A 22 4.86 4.93 -14.66
CA GLY A 22 5.41 4.99 -13.31
C GLY A 22 5.61 3.59 -12.75
N VAL A 23 6.51 3.46 -11.75
CA VAL A 23 6.57 2.25 -10.94
C VAL A 23 5.25 2.19 -10.15
N ASP A 24 4.45 1.16 -10.37
CA ASP A 24 3.25 0.92 -9.57
C ASP A 24 3.69 0.51 -8.16
N LEU A 25 3.47 1.41 -7.20
CA LEU A 25 3.81 1.22 -5.80
C LEU A 25 2.50 1.04 -5.02
N PRO A 26 2.19 -0.18 -4.52
CA PRO A 26 0.96 -0.45 -3.79
C PRO A 26 0.68 0.49 -2.62
N SER A 27 1.73 1.03 -1.98
CA SER A 27 1.62 2.01 -0.89
C SER A 27 0.98 3.35 -1.32
N CYS A 28 0.96 3.67 -2.61
CA CYS A 28 0.37 4.92 -3.12
C CYS A 28 -1.16 4.91 -3.20
N ASP A 29 -1.81 3.75 -3.12
CA ASP A 29 -3.27 3.64 -2.98
C ASP A 29 -3.65 3.57 -1.49
N LEU A 30 -3.72 4.72 -0.83
CA LEU A 30 -4.01 4.80 0.60
C LEU A 30 -5.37 4.17 0.97
N THR A 31 -6.35 4.23 0.06
CA THR A 31 -7.66 3.62 0.27
C THR A 31 -7.54 2.11 0.35
N LYS A 32 -6.86 1.48 -0.62
CA LYS A 32 -6.60 0.03 -0.58
C LYS A 32 -5.71 -0.35 0.60
N GLN A 33 -4.67 0.42 0.90
CA GLN A 33 -3.77 0.15 2.03
C GLN A 33 -4.50 0.16 3.38
N ARG A 34 -5.39 1.13 3.61
CA ARG A 34 -6.19 1.20 4.86
C ARG A 34 -7.25 0.10 4.93
N ALA A 35 -7.73 -0.38 3.79
CA ALA A 35 -8.73 -1.44 3.68
C ALA A 35 -8.15 -2.86 3.64
N LEU A 36 -6.83 -3.04 3.81
CA LEU A 36 -6.20 -4.35 3.81
C LEU A 36 -6.81 -5.24 4.91
N VAL A 37 -7.44 -6.32 4.48
CA VAL A 37 -7.91 -7.38 5.37
C VAL A 37 -6.75 -8.35 5.56
N VAL A 38 -6.23 -8.42 6.78
CA VAL A 38 -5.09 -9.27 7.10
C VAL A 38 -5.57 -10.53 7.81
N GLN A 39 -5.24 -11.69 7.26
CA GLN A 39 -5.35 -12.93 8.00
C GLN A 39 -4.24 -12.98 9.04
N ILE A 40 -4.63 -13.27 10.28
CA ILE A 40 -3.68 -13.48 11.36
C ILE A 40 -3.03 -14.85 11.14
N GLU A 41 -1.73 -14.86 10.90
CA GLU A 41 -0.92 -16.07 10.85
C GLU A 41 0.16 -16.03 11.97
N GLY A 42 0.51 -17.20 12.53
CA GLY A 42 1.56 -17.32 13.52
C GLY A 42 1.18 -16.81 14.93
N GLN A 43 2.10 -16.08 15.58
CA GLN A 43 1.96 -15.64 16.98
C GLN A 43 1.29 -14.28 17.17
N VAL A 44 1.08 -13.51 16.10
CA VAL A 44 0.29 -12.28 16.19
C VAL A 44 -1.15 -12.69 16.51
N LYS A 45 -1.82 -12.02 17.45
CA LYS A 45 -3.21 -12.32 17.81
C LYS A 45 -4.14 -11.12 17.63
N ASP A 46 -3.58 -9.94 17.44
CA ASP A 46 -4.32 -8.71 17.19
C ASP A 46 -4.34 -8.39 15.69
N VAL A 47 -5.54 -8.35 15.10
CA VAL A 47 -5.74 -8.01 13.69
C VAL A 47 -5.17 -6.62 13.37
N LYS A 48 -5.22 -5.69 14.33
CA LYS A 48 -4.72 -4.32 14.12
C LYS A 48 -3.20 -4.29 14.09
N GLN A 49 -2.53 -5.03 14.96
CA GLN A 49 -1.08 -5.23 14.89
C GLN A 49 -0.69 -5.89 13.55
N ALA A 50 -1.42 -6.93 13.12
CA ALA A 50 -1.16 -7.61 11.86
C ALA A 50 -1.31 -6.66 10.65
N HIS A 51 -2.35 -5.83 10.65
CA HIS A 51 -2.57 -4.77 9.67
C HIS A 51 -1.39 -3.79 9.60
N ILE A 52 -0.98 -3.22 10.73
CA ILE A 52 0.14 -2.27 10.76
C ILE A 52 1.43 -2.95 10.27
N SER A 53 1.68 -4.20 10.69
CA SER A 53 2.83 -4.97 10.24
C SER A 53 2.83 -5.15 8.71
N MET A 54 1.69 -5.55 8.12
CA MET A 54 1.58 -5.70 6.67
C MET A 54 1.86 -4.38 5.94
N ARG A 55 1.26 -3.28 6.38
CA ARG A 55 1.50 -1.96 5.78
C ARG A 55 2.97 -1.53 5.88
N THR A 56 3.63 -1.79 7.01
CA THR A 56 5.08 -1.51 7.14
C THR A 56 5.92 -2.33 6.17
N ASN A 57 5.57 -3.59 5.93
CA ASN A 57 6.28 -4.46 4.99
C ASN A 57 6.10 -3.95 3.55
N VAL A 58 4.88 -3.58 3.16
CA VAL A 58 4.58 -2.99 1.84
C VAL A 58 5.39 -1.71 1.64
N LEU A 59 5.36 -0.78 2.60
CA LEU A 59 6.12 0.47 2.49
C LEU A 59 7.63 0.24 2.38
N ASN A 60 8.20 -0.69 3.16
CA ASN A 60 9.62 -1.02 3.04
C ASN A 60 9.98 -1.58 1.66
N ALA A 61 9.12 -2.44 1.09
CA ALA A 61 9.29 -2.95 -0.25
C ALA A 61 9.24 -1.83 -1.29
N ASP A 62 8.26 -0.93 -1.19
CA ASP A 62 8.07 0.16 -2.14
C ASP A 62 9.17 1.21 -2.05
N ILE A 63 9.63 1.58 -0.85
CA ILE A 63 10.79 2.46 -0.67
C ILE A 63 12.03 1.85 -1.33
N SER A 64 12.24 0.53 -1.16
CA SER A 64 13.35 -0.19 -1.81
C SER A 64 13.22 -0.15 -3.34
N THR A 65 12.02 -0.37 -3.86
CA THR A 65 11.73 -0.33 -5.31
C THR A 65 11.92 1.08 -5.89
N ALA A 66 11.40 2.11 -5.23
CA ALA A 66 11.57 3.51 -5.62
C ALA A 66 13.05 3.93 -5.62
N ARG A 67 13.82 3.51 -4.61
CA ARG A 67 15.26 3.75 -4.56
C ARG A 67 16.01 3.04 -5.70
N LYS A 68 15.72 1.76 -5.95
CA LYS A 68 16.35 0.97 -7.04
C LYS A 68 16.02 1.52 -8.42
N SER A 69 14.81 2.06 -8.60
CA SER A 69 14.39 2.75 -9.82
C SER A 69 14.87 4.20 -9.90
N ARG A 70 15.67 4.66 -8.93
CA ARG A 70 16.25 6.02 -8.86
C ARG A 70 15.20 7.14 -8.82
N LYS A 71 14.01 6.86 -8.28
CA LYS A 71 12.96 7.86 -8.06
C LYS A 71 13.20 8.68 -6.79
N ILE A 72 13.87 8.08 -5.81
CA ILE A 72 14.30 8.73 -4.57
C ILE A 72 15.79 8.46 -4.32
N THR A 73 16.43 9.36 -3.59
CA THR A 73 17.84 9.22 -3.18
C THR A 73 18.00 8.18 -2.07
N LYS A 74 19.25 7.77 -1.83
CA LYS A 74 19.59 6.88 -0.70
C LYS A 74 19.19 7.50 0.64
N ASN A 75 19.41 8.80 0.83
CA ASN A 75 19.14 9.48 2.09
C ASN A 75 17.63 9.60 2.36
N GLU A 76 16.83 9.91 1.33
CA GLU A 76 15.37 9.91 1.44
C GLU A 76 14.84 8.51 1.80
N ALA A 77 15.34 7.48 1.11
CA ALA A 77 14.97 6.10 1.41
C ALA A 77 15.32 5.70 2.85
N SER A 78 16.52 6.01 3.32
CA SER A 78 16.93 5.73 4.71
C SER A 78 16.02 6.44 5.72
N GLY A 79 15.74 7.74 5.52
CA GLY A 79 14.86 8.50 6.42
C GLY A 79 13.44 7.92 6.48
N MET A 80 12.90 7.47 5.34
CA MET A 80 11.60 6.80 5.31
C MET A 80 11.62 5.43 5.99
N ILE A 81 12.64 4.60 5.76
CA ILE A 81 12.80 3.29 6.42
C ILE A 81 12.90 3.45 7.95
N GLU A 82 13.60 4.46 8.43
CA GLU A 82 13.68 4.75 9.86
C GLU A 82 12.32 5.14 10.46
N ARG A 83 11.51 5.93 9.74
CA ARG A 83 10.14 6.27 10.16
C ARG A 83 9.27 5.01 10.24
N VAL A 84 9.29 4.16 9.22
CA VAL A 84 8.55 2.88 9.20
C VAL A 84 9.00 1.98 10.36
N SER A 85 10.30 1.96 10.66
CA SER A 85 10.87 1.18 11.77
C SER A 85 10.41 1.69 13.14
N ARG A 86 10.27 3.01 13.30
CA ARG A 86 9.70 3.61 14.52
C ARG A 86 8.24 3.22 14.72
N VAL A 87 7.42 3.23 13.66
CA VAL A 87 6.02 2.76 13.72
C VAL A 87 5.96 1.30 14.18
N ARG A 88 6.82 0.44 13.63
CA ARG A 88 6.87 -0.97 14.03
C ARG A 88 7.21 -1.14 15.52
N LYS A 89 8.24 -0.43 16.00
CA LYS A 89 8.62 -0.45 17.42
C LYS A 89 7.53 0.10 18.34
N GLN A 90 6.84 1.18 17.93
CA GLN A 90 5.72 1.74 18.68
C GLN A 90 4.56 0.74 18.77
N THR A 91 4.24 0.07 17.67
CA THR A 91 3.23 -1.00 17.60
C THR A 91 3.55 -2.11 18.60
N GLU A 92 4.78 -2.61 18.59
CA GLU A 92 5.26 -3.67 19.50
C GLU A 92 5.18 -3.23 20.97
N ASN A 93 5.61 -2.00 21.29
CA ASN A 93 5.55 -1.46 22.64
C ASN A 93 4.11 -1.29 23.14
N LEU A 94 3.20 -0.83 22.29
CA LEU A 94 1.77 -0.72 22.63
C LEU A 94 1.19 -2.09 22.90
N VAL A 95 1.39 -3.06 22.01
CA VAL A 95 0.93 -4.45 22.23
C VAL A 95 1.53 -5.06 23.48
N ALA A 96 2.81 -4.84 23.77
CA ALA A 96 3.45 -5.33 24.99
C ALA A 96 2.84 -4.71 26.26
N LYS A 97 2.39 -3.45 26.21
CA LYS A 97 1.82 -2.72 27.36
C LYS A 97 0.36 -3.06 27.65
N GLN A 98 -0.47 -3.19 26.61
CA GLN A 98 -1.94 -3.31 26.74
C GLN A 98 -2.51 -4.58 26.09
N GLY A 99 -1.67 -5.46 25.54
CA GLY A 99 -2.04 -6.74 24.94
C GLY A 99 -2.57 -6.66 23.51
N VAL A 100 -3.28 -5.58 23.15
CA VAL A 100 -3.80 -5.32 21.80
C VAL A 100 -3.78 -3.82 21.50
N LEU A 101 -3.75 -3.43 20.24
CA LEU A 101 -3.93 -2.03 19.85
C LEU A 101 -5.37 -1.58 20.07
N SER A 102 -5.57 -0.35 20.52
CA SER A 102 -6.88 0.29 20.43
C SER A 102 -7.18 0.73 18.99
N ALA A 103 -8.41 1.15 18.72
CA ALA A 103 -8.76 1.75 17.42
C ALA A 103 -8.01 3.08 17.20
N ALA A 104 -7.78 3.85 18.27
CA ALA A 104 -7.03 5.10 18.23
C ALA A 104 -5.55 4.85 17.91
N ASP A 105 -4.93 3.87 18.58
CA ASP A 105 -3.54 3.47 18.30
C ASP A 105 -3.35 3.10 16.83
N LYS A 106 -4.24 2.26 16.29
CA LYS A 106 -4.23 1.90 14.87
C LYS A 106 -4.32 3.14 13.99
N ALA A 107 -5.28 4.03 14.25
CA ALA A 107 -5.50 5.21 13.42
C ALA A 107 -4.28 6.16 13.42
N ASP A 108 -3.63 6.33 14.56
CA ASP A 108 -2.43 7.17 14.68
C ASP A 108 -1.23 6.56 13.97
N LEU A 109 -1.01 5.24 14.12
CA LEU A 109 0.04 4.52 13.39
C LEU A 109 -0.24 4.53 11.87
N ASP A 110 -1.48 4.32 11.45
CA ASP A 110 -1.89 4.39 10.05
C ASP A 110 -1.61 5.79 9.45
N ARG A 111 -1.85 6.87 10.22
CA ARG A 111 -1.58 8.25 9.78
C ARG A 111 -0.09 8.50 9.56
N GLU A 112 0.79 7.95 10.41
CA GLU A 112 2.23 8.06 10.19
C GLU A 112 2.67 7.29 8.95
N LEU A 113 2.12 6.09 8.71
CA LEU A 113 2.39 5.33 7.49
C LEU A 113 1.88 6.04 6.22
N ASP A 114 0.71 6.69 6.29
CA ASP A 114 0.18 7.51 5.20
C ASP A 114 1.08 8.71 4.91
N SER A 115 1.67 9.31 5.94
CA SER A 115 2.62 10.41 5.79
C SER A 115 3.90 9.96 5.06
N VAL A 116 4.40 8.76 5.37
CA VAL A 116 5.54 8.17 4.62
C VAL A 116 5.14 7.86 3.18
N ALA A 117 3.99 7.23 2.95
CA ALA A 117 3.48 6.93 1.61
C ALA A 117 3.32 8.21 0.77
N ASN A 118 2.73 9.25 1.33
CA ASN A 118 2.58 10.55 0.67
C ASN A 118 3.91 11.23 0.34
N GLN A 119 4.99 10.92 1.05
CA GLN A 119 6.34 11.39 0.70
C GLN A 119 6.94 10.56 -0.44
N LEU A 120 6.75 9.25 -0.40
CA LEU A 120 7.26 8.30 -1.40
C LEU A 120 6.61 8.47 -2.78
N CYS A 121 5.31 8.78 -2.80
CA CYS A 121 4.47 8.79 -3.99
C CYS A 121 4.39 10.16 -4.70
N ARG A 122 5.24 11.11 -4.30
CA ARG A 122 5.35 12.43 -4.95
C ARG A 122 6.30 12.40 -6.13
#